data_AF-Q5QZF9-F1
#
_entry.id   AF-Q5QZF9-F1
#
_cell.length_a   1.000
_cell.length_b   1.000
_cell.length_c   1.000
_cell.angle_alpha   90.00
_cell.angle_beta   90.00
_cell.angle_gamma   90.00
#
_symmetry.space_group_name_H-M   'P 1'
#
loop_
_entity.id
_entity.type
_entity.pdbx_description
1 polymer ?
#
loop_
_entity_poly.entity_id
_entity_poly.type
_entity_poly.pdbx_seq_one_letter_code
_entity_poly.pdbx_strand_id
1 'polypeptide(L)'
;MNTIKLDRDEGKVFLKADSEGLLIVSSGGWSVPIDPEIANNYIKNYDRNDNHKNNINYGFYSTDSGVTLTHGGAKIAFTNAEFDVIESFIETAERELW
;
A
#
# COMPACT_ATOMS: atom_id res chain seq x y z
N MET A 1 6.85 -15.82 0.41
CA MET A 1 6.99 -14.45 0.93
C MET A 1 7.69 -13.61 -0.12
N ASN A 2 6.96 -12.67 -0.72
CA ASN A 2 7.49 -11.73 -1.70
C ASN A 2 7.76 -10.40 -1.01
N THR A 3 8.75 -9.62 -1.47
CA THR A 3 9.09 -8.34 -0.85
C THR A 3 9.55 -7.34 -1.90
N ILE A 4 9.04 -6.11 -1.81
CA ILE A 4 9.57 -4.96 -2.53
C ILE A 4 10.15 -3.94 -1.54
N LYS A 5 11.11 -3.17 -2.03
CA LYS A 5 11.83 -2.16 -1.26
C LYS A 5 11.73 -0.82 -1.98
N LEU A 6 11.30 0.20 -1.25
CA LEU A 6 11.24 1.59 -1.69
C LEU A 6 12.31 2.36 -0.93
N ASP A 7 13.35 2.81 -1.65
CA ASP A 7 14.41 3.66 -1.10
C ASP A 7 14.00 5.12 -1.18
N ARG A 8 14.03 5.83 -0.03
CA ARG A 8 13.65 7.24 0.11
C ARG A 8 14.73 7.99 0.87
N ASP A 9 14.75 9.32 0.72
CA ASP A 9 15.70 10.18 1.46
C ASP A 9 15.52 10.05 2.98
N GLU A 10 14.28 9.88 3.44
CA GLU A 10 13.91 9.76 4.86
C GLU A 10 14.06 8.33 5.43
N GLY A 11 14.47 7.36 4.61
CA GLY A 11 14.63 5.97 5.01
C GLY A 11 14.11 4.97 3.98
N LYS A 12 13.76 3.77 4.45
CA LYS A 12 13.30 2.67 3.59
C LYS A 12 11.91 2.22 4.01
N VAL A 13 11.08 1.94 3.02
CA VAL A 13 9.79 1.28 3.21
C VAL A 13 9.82 -0.06 2.49
N PHE A 14 9.46 -1.11 3.19
CA PHE A 14 9.37 -2.46 2.67
C PHE A 14 7.91 -2.89 2.66
N LEU A 15 7.46 -3.46 1.56
CA LEU A 15 6.17 -4.14 1.50
C LEU A 15 6.45 -5.63 1.35
N LYS A 16 5.91 -6.42 2.27
CA LYS A 16 6.07 -7.88 2.30
C LYS A 16 4.71 -8.52 2.17
N ALA A 17 4.57 -9.47 1.26
CA ALA A 17 3.35 -10.25 1.09
C ALA A 17 3.63 -11.73 1.32
N ASP A 18 2.81 -12.37 2.14
CA ASP A 18 2.77 -13.82 2.37
C ASP A 18 1.32 -14.27 2.55
N SER A 19 1.07 -15.55 2.87
CA SER A 19 -0.29 -16.09 2.99
C SER A 19 -1.16 -15.41 4.06
N GLU A 20 -0.57 -14.70 5.01
CA GLU A 20 -1.29 -14.04 6.10
C GLU A 20 -1.66 -12.59 5.77
N GLY A 21 -1.03 -11.98 4.75
CA GLY A 21 -1.38 -10.64 4.29
C GLY A 21 -0.22 -9.79 3.82
N LEU A 22 -0.47 -8.48 3.77
CA LEU A 22 0.48 -7.46 3.41
C LEU A 22 1.04 -6.80 4.68
N LEU A 23 2.34 -6.83 4.85
CA LEU A 23 3.04 -6.11 5.92
C LEU A 23 3.85 -4.96 5.33
N ILE A 24 3.51 -3.74 5.74
CA ILE A 24 4.30 -2.54 5.46
C ILE A 24 5.25 -2.31 6.62
N VAL A 25 6.55 -2.18 6.35
CA VAL A 25 7.59 -1.98 7.36
C VAL A 25 8.41 -0.77 7.01
N SER A 26 8.57 0.16 7.95
CA SER A 26 9.51 1.28 7.81
C SER A 26 10.83 0.96 8.51
N SER A 27 11.94 1.44 7.95
CA SER A 27 13.24 1.42 8.63
C SER A 27 13.24 2.20 9.95
N GLY A 28 12.26 3.08 10.18
CA GLY A 28 12.06 3.79 11.43
C GLY A 28 11.48 2.94 12.57
N GLY A 29 11.23 1.64 12.36
CA GLY A 29 10.86 0.70 13.42
C GLY A 29 9.36 0.48 13.63
N TRP A 30 8.51 1.03 12.75
CA TRP A 30 7.08 0.74 12.75
C TRP A 30 6.69 -0.24 11.64
N SER A 31 5.61 -0.98 11.86
CA SER A 31 5.01 -1.88 10.89
C SER A 31 3.49 -1.84 10.92
N VAL A 32 2.85 -2.04 9.77
CA VAL A 32 1.40 -2.05 9.61
C VAL A 32 1.00 -3.31 8.83
N PRO A 33 0.33 -4.28 9.48
CA PRO A 33 -0.27 -5.42 8.80
C PRO A 33 -1.59 -5.01 8.15
N ILE A 34 -1.91 -5.60 7.00
CA ILE A 34 -3.16 -5.39 6.25
C ILE A 34 -3.61 -6.76 5.74
N ASP A 35 -4.83 -7.15 6.09
CA ASP A 35 -5.41 -8.41 5.64
C ASP A 35 -5.50 -8.49 4.10
N PRO A 36 -5.33 -9.69 3.50
CA PRO A 36 -5.40 -9.89 2.05
C PRO A 36 -6.64 -9.24 1.39
N GLU A 37 -7.82 -9.51 1.97
CA GLU A 37 -9.09 -9.00 1.45
C GLU A 37 -9.14 -7.48 1.47
N ILE A 38 -8.62 -6.86 2.54
CA ILE A 38 -8.57 -5.40 2.69
C ILE A 38 -7.58 -4.80 1.68
N ALA A 39 -6.40 -5.38 1.53
CA ALA A 39 -5.39 -4.92 0.56
C ALA A 39 -5.94 -4.96 -0.88
N ASN A 40 -6.59 -6.06 -1.25
CA ASN A 40 -7.22 -6.21 -2.57
C ASN A 40 -8.38 -5.23 -2.75
N ASN A 41 -9.19 -5.01 -1.72
CA ASN A 41 -10.29 -4.06 -1.75
C ASN A 41 -9.78 -2.62 -1.91
N TYR A 42 -8.64 -2.27 -1.30
CA TYR A 42 -8.02 -0.96 -1.51
C TYR A 42 -7.58 -0.75 -2.96
N ILE A 43 -6.96 -1.75 -3.61
CA ILE A 43 -6.60 -1.64 -5.02
C ILE A 43 -7.84 -1.57 -5.91
N LYS A 44 -8.80 -2.47 -5.74
CA LYS A 44 -10.03 -2.53 -6.56
C LYS A 44 -10.88 -1.26 -6.51
N ASN A 45 -10.85 -0.55 -5.38
CA ASN A 45 -11.63 0.67 -5.19
C ASN A 45 -10.83 1.96 -5.40
N TYR A 46 -9.53 1.86 -5.67
CA TYR A 46 -8.73 3.04 -5.97
C TYR A 46 -9.10 3.60 -7.35
N ASP A 47 -9.42 4.88 -7.39
CA ASP A 47 -9.57 5.64 -8.62
C ASP A 47 -8.70 6.90 -8.51
N ARG A 48 -7.79 7.07 -9.46
CA ARG A 48 -6.84 8.19 -9.47
C ARG A 48 -7.52 9.56 -9.59
N ASN A 49 -8.78 9.59 -10.04
CA ASN A 49 -9.57 10.80 -10.23
C ASN A 49 -10.73 10.93 -9.24
N ASP A 50 -10.99 9.90 -8.42
CA ASP A 50 -12.12 9.86 -7.49
C ASP A 50 -11.78 9.15 -6.17
N ASN A 51 -11.77 9.94 -5.08
CA ASN A 51 -11.51 9.48 -3.72
C ASN A 51 -12.79 9.15 -2.92
N HIS A 52 -13.91 8.86 -3.58
CA HIS A 52 -15.15 8.52 -2.89
C HIS A 52 -15.06 7.17 -2.14
N LYS A 53 -14.55 6.12 -2.80
CA LYS A 53 -14.51 4.76 -2.22
C LYS A 53 -13.31 4.54 -1.30
N ASN A 54 -12.14 5.03 -1.72
CA ASN A 54 -10.98 5.18 -0.85
C ASN A 54 -10.78 6.66 -0.57
N ASN A 55 -10.62 7.01 0.70
CA ASN A 55 -10.59 8.40 1.13
C ASN A 55 -9.46 8.65 2.13
N ILE A 56 -9.39 9.88 2.62
CA ILE A 56 -8.36 10.35 3.56
C ILE A 56 -8.23 9.49 4.83
N ASN A 57 -9.23 8.67 5.17
CA ASN A 57 -9.24 7.81 6.34
C ASN A 57 -9.28 6.31 6.02
N TYR A 58 -9.28 5.92 4.74
CA TYR A 58 -9.42 4.51 4.33
C TYR A 58 -8.85 4.24 2.93
N GLY A 59 -7.87 3.34 2.86
CA GLY A 59 -7.32 2.82 1.60
C GLY A 59 -6.35 3.78 0.91
N PHE A 60 -6.10 3.53 -0.38
CA PHE A 60 -5.27 4.38 -1.23
C PHE A 60 -6.11 5.51 -1.80
N TYR A 61 -5.69 6.76 -1.63
CA TYR A 61 -6.39 7.91 -2.21
C TYR A 61 -5.39 8.89 -2.83
N SER A 62 -5.80 9.54 -3.91
CA SER A 62 -4.96 10.48 -4.64
C SER A 62 -4.88 11.83 -3.93
N THR A 63 -3.71 12.45 -4.04
CA THR A 63 -3.37 13.79 -3.52
C THR A 63 -2.60 14.54 -4.60
N ASP A 64 -2.44 15.85 -4.46
CA ASP A 64 -1.68 16.66 -5.41
C ASP A 64 -0.22 16.20 -5.57
N SER A 65 0.35 15.51 -4.56
CA SER A 65 1.73 15.03 -4.52
C SER A 65 1.91 13.55 -4.83
N GLY A 66 0.82 12.79 -5.05
CA GLY A 66 0.88 11.34 -5.28
C GLY A 66 -0.28 10.59 -4.63
N VAL A 67 0.01 9.43 -4.04
CA VAL A 67 -1.00 8.55 -3.43
C VAL A 67 -0.71 8.36 -1.96
N THR A 68 -1.71 8.47 -1.10
CA THR A 68 -1.56 8.16 0.33
C THR A 68 -2.37 6.92 0.67
N LEU A 69 -1.76 6.01 1.41
CA LEU A 69 -2.45 4.90 2.06
C LEU A 69 -2.83 5.29 3.49
N THR A 70 -4.08 5.06 3.87
CA THR A 70 -4.52 5.09 5.27
C THR A 70 -5.05 3.73 5.70
N HIS A 71 -4.49 3.19 6.78
CA HIS A 71 -4.93 1.91 7.37
C HIS A 71 -4.70 1.91 8.88
N GLY A 72 -5.72 1.53 9.67
CA GLY A 72 -5.56 1.34 11.11
C GLY A 72 -5.03 2.57 11.88
N GLY A 73 -5.29 3.78 11.38
CA GLY A 73 -4.74 5.03 11.95
C GLY A 73 -3.31 5.39 11.49
N ALA A 74 -2.62 4.50 10.77
CA ALA A 74 -1.36 4.80 10.10
C ALA A 74 -1.60 5.45 8.74
N LYS A 75 -0.69 6.35 8.35
CA LYS A 75 -0.69 7.01 7.03
C LYS A 75 0.70 6.99 6.44
N ILE A 76 0.77 6.72 5.13
CA ILE A 76 2.02 6.77 4.38
C ILE A 76 1.76 7.29 2.97
N ALA A 77 2.53 8.31 2.58
CA ALA A 77 2.50 8.85 1.23
C ALA A 77 3.47 8.07 0.33
N PHE A 78 3.08 7.92 -0.93
CA PHE A 78 3.81 7.33 -2.03
C PHE A 78 3.78 8.30 -3.21
N THR A 79 4.87 8.33 -3.97
CA THR A 79 4.82 8.92 -5.32
C THR A 79 3.93 8.06 -6.21
N ASN A 80 3.44 8.61 -7.33
CA ASN A 80 2.67 7.82 -8.30
C ASN A 80 3.45 6.61 -8.83
N ALA A 81 4.76 6.76 -9.06
CA ALA A 81 5.61 5.66 -9.54
C ALA A 81 5.78 4.56 -8.48
N GLU A 82 5.92 4.93 -7.20
CA GLU A 82 5.92 3.94 -6.12
C GLU A 82 4.57 3.23 -6.02
N PHE A 83 3.46 3.96 -6.17
CA PHE A 83 2.13 3.36 -6.16
C PHE A 83 1.94 2.36 -7.30
N ASP A 84 2.35 2.66 -8.53
CA ASP A 84 2.24 1.74 -9.67
C ASP A 84 2.96 0.40 -9.38
N VAL A 85 4.10 0.46 -8.69
CA VAL A 85 4.84 -0.74 -8.24
C VAL A 85 4.08 -1.48 -7.13
N ILE A 86 3.48 -0.76 -6.18
CA ILE A 86 2.70 -1.34 -5.07
C ILE A 86 1.43 -2.02 -5.59
N GLU A 87 0.73 -1.39 -6.53
CA GLU A 87 -0.46 -1.94 -7.18
C GLU A 87 -0.13 -3.27 -7.86
N SER A 88 0.89 -3.28 -8.73
CA SER A 88 1.34 -4.50 -9.40
C SER A 88 1.79 -5.60 -8.41
N PHE A 89 2.42 -5.20 -7.29
CA PHE A 89 2.84 -6.13 -6.25
C PHE A 89 1.65 -6.77 -5.52
N ILE A 90 0.63 -5.99 -5.14
CA ILE A 90 -0.57 -6.48 -4.47
C ILE A 90 -1.39 -7.37 -5.43
N GLU A 91 -1.56 -6.96 -6.68
CA GLU A 91 -2.23 -7.79 -7.70
C GLU A 91 -1.51 -9.13 -7.94
N THR A 92 -0.17 -9.13 -7.86
CA THR A 92 0.61 -10.37 -7.98
C THR A 92 0.42 -11.24 -6.75
N ALA A 93 0.43 -10.66 -5.55
CA ALA A 93 0.12 -11.38 -4.32
C ALA A 93 -1.29 -11.99 -4.35
N GLU A 94 -2.29 -11.27 -4.85
CA GLU A 94 -3.66 -11.78 -5.04
C GLU A 94 -3.71 -13.02 -5.94
N ARG A 95 -2.83 -13.14 -6.93
CA ARG A 95 -2.83 -14.29 -7.85
C ARG A 95 -2.01 -15.48 -7.35
N GLU A 96 -0.96 -15.21 -6.58
CA GLU A 96 0.07 -16.21 -6.25
C GLU A 96 0.04 -16.67 -4.78
N LEU A 97 -0.51 -15.87 -3.88
CA LEU A 97 -0.43 -16.08 -2.43
C LEU A 97 -1.80 -16.13 -1.74
N TRP A 98 -2.81 -15.42 -2.27
CA TRP A 98 -4.14 -15.25 -1.66
C TRP A 98 -5.28 -15.84 -2.50
#